data_AF-A0A1I1XE73-F1
#
_entry.id   AF-A0A1I1XE73-F1
#
_cell.length_a   1.000
_cell.length_b   1.000
_cell.length_c   1.000
_cell.angle_alpha   90.00
_cell.angle_beta   90.00
_cell.angle_gamma   90.00
#
_symmetry.space_group_name_H-M   'P 1'
#
loop_
_entity.id
_entity.type
_entity.pdbx_description
1 polymer ?
#
loop_
_entity_poly.entity_id
_entity_poly.type
_entity_poly.pdbx_seq_one_letter_code
_entity_poly.pdbx_strand_id
1 'polypeptide(L)'
;MKTVIRTGVAMAALVLAQGAFGQSLEEQLRMQLRDARGQLQELQGQQASWQTQKAGIEGERDQARKALEQAQAELARLRAAGGDGKAVAAERGARQQAEAALQQARKDNADATAKLKEQQGRDGAAQAQLDEARQALGTCSARNQKLYEVGQEILDAYVHIDMGSVIGARQPFAASARVKLENAAQAYGDRLYEQRYVAPAGRQP
;
A
#
# COMPACT_ATOMS: atom_id res chain seq x y z
N MET A 1 11.21 10.32 -69.81
CA MET A 1 12.34 9.86 -68.96
C MET A 1 12.39 10.74 -67.72
N LYS A 2 12.39 10.11 -66.53
CA LYS A 2 12.76 10.64 -65.19
C LYS A 2 11.78 11.72 -64.64
N THR A 3 11.21 11.65 -63.44
CA THR A 3 11.73 11.20 -62.13
C THR A 3 10.58 10.74 -61.22
N VAL A 4 10.70 9.52 -60.70
CA VAL A 4 10.01 9.00 -59.52
C VAL A 4 11.04 8.97 -58.38
N ILE A 5 10.56 8.90 -57.12
CA ILE A 5 11.30 8.56 -55.89
C ILE A 5 11.69 9.79 -55.04
N ARG A 6 10.86 10.09 -54.04
CA ARG A 6 11.24 10.43 -52.65
C ARG A 6 10.04 10.97 -51.87
N THR A 7 9.26 10.09 -51.25
CA THR A 7 8.38 10.38 -50.08
C THR A 7 7.72 9.07 -49.63
N GLY A 8 8.52 8.16 -49.08
CA GLY A 8 8.00 6.84 -48.71
C GLY A 8 8.84 6.15 -47.65
N VAL A 9 9.20 6.85 -46.57
CA VAL A 9 9.85 6.20 -45.40
C VAL A 9 9.39 6.77 -44.04
N ALA A 10 8.64 7.87 -43.96
CA ALA A 10 8.35 8.49 -42.65
C ALA A 10 7.19 7.86 -41.86
N MET A 11 6.44 6.89 -42.40
CA MET A 11 5.24 6.34 -41.73
C MET A 11 5.33 4.85 -41.35
N ALA A 12 6.54 4.30 -41.24
CA ALA A 12 6.75 2.92 -40.75
C ALA A 12 7.45 2.85 -39.38
N ALA A 13 7.83 3.99 -38.78
CA ALA A 13 8.59 4.00 -37.53
C ALA A 13 7.73 4.20 -36.26
N LEU A 14 6.42 4.47 -36.38
CA LEU A 14 5.58 4.77 -35.21
C LEU A 14 4.84 3.56 -34.62
N VAL A 15 4.87 2.40 -35.28
CA VAL A 15 4.11 1.21 -34.83
C VAL A 15 4.92 0.31 -33.88
N LEU A 16 6.26 0.45 -33.82
CA LEU A 16 7.09 -0.37 -32.94
C LEU A 16 7.28 0.20 -31.52
N ALA A 17 6.72 1.37 -31.20
CA ALA A 17 6.86 1.98 -29.87
C ALA A 17 5.77 1.55 -28.87
N GLN A 18 4.69 0.87 -29.30
CA GLN A 18 3.55 0.58 -28.40
C GLN A 18 3.72 -0.69 -27.55
N GLY A 19 4.69 -1.56 -27.86
CA GLY A 19 4.97 -2.78 -27.06
C GLY A 19 5.85 -2.55 -25.83
N ALA A 20 6.70 -1.52 -25.84
CA ALA A 20 7.68 -1.29 -24.77
C ALA A 20 7.08 -0.65 -23.50
N PHE A 21 5.96 0.08 -23.63
CA PHE A 21 5.29 0.72 -22.48
C PHE A 21 4.37 -0.24 -21.69
N GLY A 22 3.96 -1.36 -22.28
CA GLY A 22 3.14 -2.38 -21.59
C GLY A 22 3.96 -3.26 -20.65
N GLN A 23 5.16 -3.69 -21.09
CA GLN A 23 6.07 -4.51 -20.28
C GLN A 23 6.60 -3.74 -19.06
N SER A 24 6.95 -2.45 -19.22
CA SER A 24 7.46 -1.63 -18.11
C SER A 24 6.42 -1.40 -17.01
N LEU A 25 5.14 -1.27 -17.36
CA LEU A 25 4.05 -1.10 -16.40
C LEU A 25 3.82 -2.38 -15.59
N GLU A 26 3.78 -3.54 -16.24
CA GLU A 26 3.62 -4.83 -15.57
C GLU A 26 4.80 -5.13 -14.63
N GLU A 27 6.03 -4.84 -15.06
CA GLU A 27 7.23 -4.93 -14.20
C GLU A 27 7.12 -4.01 -12.97
N GLN A 28 6.62 -2.79 -13.16
CA GLN A 28 6.44 -1.81 -12.10
C GLN A 28 5.33 -2.23 -11.11
N LEU A 29 4.21 -2.77 -11.60
CA LEU A 29 3.17 -3.36 -10.74
C LEU A 29 3.71 -4.56 -9.93
N ARG A 30 4.52 -5.42 -10.56
CA ARG A 30 5.15 -6.56 -9.88
C ARG A 30 6.16 -6.13 -8.82
N MET A 31 6.92 -5.06 -9.06
CA MET A 31 7.77 -4.45 -8.03
C MET A 31 6.94 -3.89 -6.89
N GLN A 32 5.92 -3.07 -7.17
CA GLN A 32 5.04 -2.52 -6.14
C GLN A 32 4.37 -3.60 -5.29
N LEU A 33 3.95 -4.71 -5.90
CA LEU A 33 3.34 -5.81 -5.17
C LEU A 33 4.37 -6.55 -4.27
N ARG A 34 5.62 -6.67 -4.71
CA ARG A 34 6.71 -7.24 -3.88
C ARG A 34 7.04 -6.32 -2.72
N ASP A 35 7.13 -5.02 -2.95
CA ASP A 35 7.39 -4.03 -1.91
C ASP A 35 6.24 -4.00 -0.88
N ALA A 36 4.98 -4.00 -1.34
CA ALA A 36 3.83 -4.04 -0.44
C ALA A 36 3.79 -5.34 0.40
N ARG A 37 4.20 -6.48 -0.17
CA ARG A 37 4.35 -7.74 0.59
C ARG A 37 5.48 -7.65 1.61
N GLY A 38 6.61 -7.04 1.24
CA GLY A 38 7.74 -6.81 2.16
C GLY A 38 7.32 -5.92 3.34
N GLN A 39 6.63 -4.81 3.06
CA GLN A 39 6.10 -3.92 4.10
C GLN A 39 5.11 -4.62 5.03
N LEU A 40 4.25 -5.51 4.51
CA LEU A 40 3.34 -6.32 5.34
C LEU A 40 4.08 -7.29 6.27
N GLN A 41 5.10 -7.99 5.76
CA GLN A 41 5.92 -8.88 6.60
C GLN A 41 6.68 -8.11 7.67
N GLU A 42 7.23 -6.95 7.31
CA GLU A 42 7.92 -6.04 8.23
C GLU A 42 6.98 -5.54 9.34
N LEU A 43 5.77 -5.07 8.99
CA LEU A 43 4.77 -4.66 9.98
C LEU A 43 4.36 -5.80 10.92
N GLN A 44 4.17 -7.01 10.38
CA GLN A 44 3.84 -8.18 11.20
C GLN A 44 4.98 -8.55 12.17
N GLY A 45 6.23 -8.47 11.71
CA GLY A 45 7.41 -8.69 12.53
C GLY A 45 7.54 -7.65 13.64
N GLN A 46 7.34 -6.37 13.30
CA GLN A 46 7.32 -5.28 14.28
C GLN A 46 6.20 -5.50 15.30
N GLN A 47 4.99 -5.83 14.88
CA GLN A 47 3.87 -6.12 15.78
C GLN A 47 4.21 -7.23 16.79
N ALA A 48 4.80 -8.35 16.33
CA ALA A 48 5.22 -9.44 17.21
C ALA A 48 6.31 -9.02 18.20
N SER A 49 7.29 -8.23 17.75
CA SER A 49 8.35 -7.69 18.60
C SER A 49 7.79 -6.75 19.68
N TRP A 50 6.78 -5.94 19.35
CA TRP A 50 6.16 -4.99 20.27
C TRP A 50 5.25 -5.67 21.29
N GLN A 51 4.54 -6.73 20.90
CA GLN A 51 3.78 -7.55 21.86
C GLN A 51 4.69 -8.17 22.91
N THR A 52 5.87 -8.63 22.49
CA THR A 52 6.88 -9.18 23.40
C THR A 52 7.42 -8.11 24.36
N GLN A 53 7.75 -6.91 23.85
CA GLN A 53 8.19 -5.79 24.69
C GLN A 53 7.11 -5.34 25.68
N LYS A 54 5.85 -5.27 25.24
CA LYS A 54 4.72 -4.92 26.10
C LYS A 54 4.55 -5.93 27.24
N ALA A 55 4.61 -7.23 26.94
CA ALA A 55 4.55 -8.27 27.95
C ALA A 55 5.71 -8.18 28.96
N GLY A 56 6.91 -7.83 28.49
CA GLY A 56 8.08 -7.58 29.35
C GLY A 56 7.84 -6.42 30.33
N ILE A 57 7.41 -5.26 29.82
CA ILE A 57 7.12 -4.07 30.64
C ILE A 57 5.98 -4.33 31.62
N GLU A 58 4.93 -5.05 31.21
CA GLU A 58 3.83 -5.43 32.11
C GLU A 58 4.33 -6.35 33.24
N GLY A 59 5.23 -7.29 32.94
CA GLY A 59 5.88 -8.14 33.94
C GLY A 59 6.74 -7.35 34.93
N GLU A 60 7.55 -6.41 34.45
CA GLU A 60 8.36 -5.53 35.30
C GLU A 60 7.49 -4.65 36.21
N ARG A 61 6.40 -4.10 35.68
CA ARG A 61 5.40 -3.35 36.46
C ARG A 61 4.81 -4.20 37.58
N ASP A 62 4.46 -5.45 37.29
CA ASP A 62 3.83 -6.34 38.27
C ASP A 62 4.84 -6.79 39.35
N GLN A 63 6.10 -7.01 38.98
CA GLN A 63 7.17 -7.25 39.93
C GLN A 63 7.42 -6.04 40.85
N ALA A 64 7.48 -4.83 40.27
CA ALA A 64 7.64 -3.61 41.04
C ALA A 64 6.48 -3.37 42.01
N ARG A 65 5.24 -3.69 41.60
CA ARG A 65 4.06 -3.64 42.47
C ARG A 65 4.17 -4.62 43.64
N LYS A 66 4.56 -5.87 43.40
CA LYS A 66 4.76 -6.87 44.46
C LYS A 66 5.85 -6.45 45.44
N ALA A 67 6.96 -5.91 44.95
CA ALA A 67 8.03 -5.40 45.80
C ALA A 67 7.54 -4.23 46.69
N LEU A 68 6.70 -3.35 46.14
CA LEU A 68 6.08 -2.26 46.89
C LEU A 68 5.14 -2.79 47.99
N GLU A 69 4.30 -3.78 47.69
CA GLU A 69 3.41 -4.42 48.68
C GLU A 69 4.20 -5.14 49.79
N GLN A 70 5.28 -5.85 49.44
CA GLN A 70 6.15 -6.50 50.41
C GLN A 70 6.84 -5.50 51.33
N ALA A 71 7.42 -4.43 50.76
CA ALA A 71 8.03 -3.36 51.54
C ALA A 71 7.01 -2.67 52.47
N GLN A 72 5.77 -2.48 52.01
CA GLN A 72 4.69 -1.94 52.85
C GLN A 72 4.30 -2.87 54.00
N ALA A 73 4.22 -4.19 53.75
CA ALA A 73 3.90 -5.19 54.78
C ALA A 73 5.01 -5.31 55.84
N GLU A 74 6.27 -5.29 55.42
CA GLU A 74 7.42 -5.29 56.33
C GLU A 74 7.45 -4.04 57.21
N LEU A 75 7.09 -2.90 56.63
CA LEU A 75 7.02 -1.62 57.31
C LEU A 75 5.83 -1.55 58.30
N ALA A 76 4.69 -2.18 57.98
CA ALA A 76 3.60 -2.37 58.94
C ALA A 76 4.02 -3.26 60.13
N ARG A 77 4.80 -4.32 59.88
CA ARG A 77 5.34 -5.22 60.91
C ARG A 77 6.34 -4.51 61.83
N LEU A 78 7.23 -3.69 61.27
CA LEU A 78 8.21 -2.89 62.03
C LEU A 78 7.53 -1.80 62.89
N ARG A 79 6.49 -1.13 62.37
CA ARG A 79 5.70 -0.17 63.16
C ARG A 79 4.96 -0.83 64.32
N ALA A 80 4.42 -2.04 64.12
CA ALA A 80 3.74 -2.80 65.16
C ALA A 80 4.70 -3.27 66.28
N ALA A 81 6.01 -3.34 66.02
CA ALA A 81 7.02 -3.80 66.97
C ALA A 81 7.52 -2.72 67.97
N GLY A 82 7.03 -1.48 67.90
CA GLY A 82 7.45 -0.39 68.80
C GLY A 82 8.76 0.27 68.34
N GLY A 83 8.66 1.50 67.85
CA GLY A 83 9.69 2.15 67.05
C GLY A 83 10.94 2.61 67.81
N ASP A 84 12.09 2.02 67.46
CA ASP A 84 13.38 2.69 67.55
C ASP A 84 13.45 3.81 66.50
N GLY A 85 13.97 4.99 66.84
CA GLY A 85 14.07 6.14 65.91
C GLY A 85 14.83 5.84 64.60
N LYS A 86 15.67 4.78 64.59
CA LYS A 86 16.30 4.25 63.36
C LYS A 86 15.29 3.57 62.43
N ALA A 87 14.27 2.89 62.96
CA ALA A 87 13.22 2.25 62.19
C ALA A 87 12.34 3.29 61.46
N VAL A 88 12.01 4.43 62.10
CA VAL A 88 11.21 5.47 61.43
C VAL A 88 12.03 6.25 60.39
N ALA A 89 13.35 6.40 60.58
CA ALA A 89 14.24 6.98 59.59
C ALA A 89 14.41 6.08 58.36
N ALA A 90 14.60 4.76 58.56
CA ALA A 90 14.61 3.77 57.49
C ALA A 90 13.27 3.73 56.72
N GLU A 91 12.16 3.86 57.43
CA GLU A 91 10.81 3.96 56.86
C GLU A 91 10.60 5.20 55.98
N ARG A 92 11.10 6.38 56.39
CA ARG A 92 11.00 7.59 55.56
C ARG A 92 11.82 7.43 54.27
N GLY A 93 13.02 6.84 54.36
CA GLY A 93 13.83 6.52 53.19
C GLY A 93 13.15 5.53 52.24
N ALA A 94 12.59 4.45 52.78
CA ALA A 94 11.86 3.45 52.00
C ALA A 94 10.59 4.05 51.35
N ARG A 95 9.85 4.90 52.06
CA ARG A 95 8.68 5.61 51.48
C ARG A 95 9.07 6.59 50.38
N GLN A 96 10.13 7.37 50.57
CA GLN A 96 10.60 8.27 49.51
C GLN A 96 11.06 7.51 48.26
N GLN A 97 11.76 6.40 48.44
CA GLN A 97 12.18 5.55 47.32
C GLN A 97 10.97 4.89 46.63
N ALA A 98 10.01 4.40 47.40
CA ALA A 98 8.77 3.83 46.86
C ALA A 98 7.94 4.87 46.10
N GLU A 99 7.80 6.09 46.62
CA GLU A 99 7.12 7.19 45.94
C GLU A 99 7.85 7.62 44.67
N ALA A 100 9.19 7.73 44.71
CA ALA A 100 10.00 8.03 43.54
C ALA A 100 9.85 6.94 42.47
N ALA A 101 9.90 5.66 42.86
CA ALA A 101 9.67 4.53 41.96
C ALA A 101 8.25 4.53 41.37
N LEU A 102 7.24 4.88 42.18
CA LEU A 102 5.86 4.96 41.71
C LEU A 102 5.67 6.12 40.71
N GLN A 103 6.32 7.26 40.95
CA GLN A 103 6.30 8.39 40.03
C GLN A 103 7.04 8.06 38.73
N GLN A 104 8.17 7.37 38.81
CA GLN A 104 8.89 6.92 37.62
C GLN A 104 8.05 5.93 36.81
N ALA A 105 7.48 4.90 37.45
CA ALA A 105 6.61 3.94 36.80
C ALA A 105 5.37 4.59 36.15
N ARG A 106 4.82 5.65 36.75
CA ARG A 106 3.72 6.42 36.15
C ARG A 106 4.16 7.17 34.89
N LYS A 107 5.35 7.78 34.91
CA LYS A 107 5.93 8.45 33.72
C LYS A 107 6.20 7.43 32.62
N ASP A 108 6.84 6.32 32.94
CA ASP A 108 7.15 5.26 31.97
C ASP A 108 5.87 4.68 31.35
N ASN A 109 4.82 4.51 32.15
CA ASN A 109 3.52 4.05 31.65
C ASN A 109 2.81 5.08 30.76
N ALA A 110 2.90 6.37 31.10
CA ALA A 110 2.37 7.45 30.26
C ALA A 110 3.11 7.54 28.92
N ASP A 111 4.44 7.45 28.94
CA ASP A 111 5.29 7.46 27.75
C ASP A 111 5.04 6.23 26.87
N ALA A 112 4.91 5.04 27.47
CA ALA A 112 4.55 3.83 26.75
C ALA A 112 3.15 3.94 26.10
N THR A 113 2.18 4.52 26.80
CA THR A 113 0.83 4.75 26.27
C THR A 113 0.84 5.76 25.12
N ALA A 114 1.63 6.83 25.23
CA ALA A 114 1.80 7.82 24.17
C ALA A 114 2.43 7.20 22.91
N LYS A 115 3.50 6.41 23.08
CA LYS A 115 4.15 5.68 21.98
C LYS A 115 3.19 4.69 21.32
N LEU A 116 2.38 3.97 22.10
CA LEU A 116 1.38 3.04 21.56
C LEU A 116 0.34 3.76 20.70
N LYS A 117 -0.15 4.93 21.14
CA LYS A 117 -1.10 5.74 20.35
C LYS A 117 -0.48 6.27 19.06
N GLU A 118 0.74 6.78 19.13
CA GLU A 118 1.46 7.26 17.94
C GLU A 118 1.64 6.12 16.93
N GLN A 119 2.04 4.93 17.40
CA GLN A 119 2.18 3.74 16.56
C GLN A 119 0.86 3.28 15.95
N GLN A 120 -0.22 3.24 16.72
CA GLN A 120 -1.56 2.94 16.18
C GLN A 120 -1.96 3.91 15.07
N GLY A 121 -1.59 5.19 15.20
CA GLY A 121 -1.78 6.18 14.15
C GLY A 121 -0.96 5.87 12.89
N ARG A 122 0.32 5.50 13.05
CA ARG A 122 1.20 5.11 11.93
C ARG A 122 0.71 3.85 11.23
N ASP A 123 0.30 2.84 11.99
CA ASP A 123 -0.24 1.59 11.45
C ASP A 123 -1.53 1.83 10.67
N GLY A 124 -2.43 2.66 11.21
CA GLY A 124 -3.65 3.06 10.51
C GLY A 124 -3.37 3.80 9.20
N ALA A 125 -2.38 4.71 9.20
CA ALA A 125 -1.97 5.43 7.99
C ALA A 125 -1.32 4.50 6.95
N ALA A 126 -0.44 3.58 7.38
CA ALA A 126 0.18 2.59 6.51
C ALA A 126 -0.87 1.63 5.91
N GLN A 127 -1.83 1.19 6.73
CA GLN A 127 -2.92 0.34 6.27
C GLN A 127 -3.80 1.04 5.22
N ALA A 128 -4.12 2.32 5.43
CA ALA A 128 -4.86 3.13 4.45
C ALA A 128 -4.10 3.25 3.12
N GLN A 129 -2.78 3.48 3.16
CA GLN A 129 -1.95 3.52 1.96
C GLN A 129 -1.90 2.18 1.23
N LEU A 130 -1.81 1.07 1.97
CA LEU A 130 -1.85 -0.28 1.39
C LEU A 130 -3.19 -0.57 0.70
N ASP A 131 -4.30 -0.16 1.31
CA ASP A 131 -5.62 -0.38 0.74
C ASP A 131 -5.86 0.51 -0.50
N GLU A 132 -5.38 1.76 -0.48
CA GLU A 132 -5.39 2.65 -1.66
C GLU A 132 -4.56 2.05 -2.81
N ALA A 133 -3.34 1.58 -2.53
CA ALA A 133 -2.50 0.93 -3.52
C ALA A 133 -3.17 -0.33 -4.11
N ARG A 134 -3.80 -1.17 -3.26
CA ARG A 134 -4.55 -2.35 -3.72
C ARG A 134 -5.70 -1.99 -4.63
N GLN A 135 -6.47 -0.94 -4.31
CA GLN A 135 -7.57 -0.48 -5.17
C GLN A 135 -7.07 0.05 -6.52
N ALA A 136 -5.96 0.80 -6.52
CA ALA A 136 -5.33 1.28 -7.75
C ALA A 136 -4.87 0.11 -8.64
N LEU A 137 -4.22 -0.91 -8.04
CA LEU A 137 -3.79 -2.11 -8.75
C LEU A 137 -4.98 -2.89 -9.32
N GLY A 138 -6.05 -3.08 -8.55
CA GLY A 138 -7.27 -3.75 -9.01
C GLY A 138 -7.92 -3.01 -10.19
N THR A 139 -8.00 -1.68 -10.10
CA THR A 139 -8.53 -0.84 -11.19
C THR A 139 -7.67 -0.93 -12.45
N CYS A 140 -6.34 -0.89 -12.29
CA CYS A 140 -5.41 -1.02 -13.41
C CYS A 140 -5.53 -2.38 -14.08
N SER A 141 -5.60 -3.47 -13.31
CA SER A 141 -5.77 -4.83 -13.82
C SER A 141 -7.10 -4.99 -14.58
N ALA A 142 -8.21 -4.48 -14.04
CA ALA A 142 -9.50 -4.52 -14.70
C ALA A 142 -9.51 -3.73 -16.02
N ARG A 143 -8.88 -2.56 -16.06
CA ARG A 143 -8.75 -1.77 -17.30
C ARG A 143 -7.84 -2.43 -18.32
N ASN A 144 -6.75 -3.06 -17.88
CA ASN A 144 -5.87 -3.82 -18.77
C ASN A 144 -6.60 -5.00 -19.42
N GLN A 145 -7.37 -5.75 -18.64
CA GLN A 145 -8.23 -6.83 -19.14
C GLN A 145 -9.19 -6.30 -20.22
N LYS A 146 -9.89 -5.20 -19.95
CA LYS A 146 -10.79 -4.60 -20.94
C LYS A 146 -10.07 -4.12 -22.19
N LEU A 147 -8.86 -3.56 -22.07
CA LEU A 147 -8.07 -3.12 -23.23
C LEU A 147 -7.68 -4.31 -24.09
N TYR A 148 -7.37 -5.45 -23.47
CA TYR A 148 -7.09 -6.69 -24.18
C TYR A 148 -8.33 -7.20 -24.93
N GLU A 149 -9.51 -7.17 -24.30
CA GLU A 149 -10.78 -7.54 -24.92
C GLU A 149 -11.10 -6.65 -26.14
N VAL A 150 -10.99 -5.32 -25.99
CA VAL A 150 -11.17 -4.38 -27.10
C VAL A 150 -10.15 -4.63 -28.21
N GLY A 151 -8.90 -4.92 -27.86
CA GLY A 151 -7.87 -5.31 -28.83
C GLY A 151 -8.24 -6.55 -29.64
N GLN A 152 -8.81 -7.57 -28.97
CA GLN A 152 -9.30 -8.78 -29.64
C GLN A 152 -10.50 -8.49 -30.54
N GLU A 153 -11.46 -7.65 -30.11
CA GLU A 153 -12.58 -7.22 -30.96
C GLU A 153 -12.12 -6.50 -32.23
N ILE A 154 -11.09 -5.65 -32.14
CA ILE A 154 -10.50 -4.95 -33.29
C ILE A 154 -9.86 -5.97 -34.26
N LEU A 155 -9.08 -6.92 -33.73
CA LEU A 155 -8.45 -7.97 -34.53
C LEU A 155 -9.50 -8.83 -35.24
N ASP A 156 -10.56 -9.24 -34.53
CA ASP A 156 -11.65 -10.05 -35.08
C ASP A 156 -12.42 -9.30 -36.17
N ALA A 157 -12.71 -8.02 -35.96
CA ALA A 157 -13.35 -7.17 -36.96
C ALA A 157 -12.47 -7.01 -38.22
N TYR A 158 -11.15 -6.88 -38.06
CA TYR A 158 -10.22 -6.80 -39.19
C TYR A 158 -10.21 -8.09 -40.01
N VAL A 159 -10.18 -9.26 -39.36
CA VAL A 159 -10.21 -10.58 -40.03
C VAL A 159 -11.53 -10.81 -40.78
N HIS A 160 -12.66 -10.43 -40.19
CA HIS A 160 -13.98 -10.60 -40.82
C HIS A 160 -14.26 -9.60 -41.95
N ILE A 161 -13.73 -8.38 -41.87
CA ILE A 161 -13.79 -7.41 -42.97
C ILE A 161 -13.06 -7.95 -44.20
N ASP A 162 -11.93 -8.62 -44.04
CA ASP A 162 -11.15 -9.14 -45.17
C ASP A 162 -11.85 -10.32 -45.87
N MET A 163 -12.45 -11.24 -45.11
CA MET A 163 -13.17 -12.38 -45.70
C MET A 163 -14.49 -12.01 -46.39
N GLY A 164 -15.22 -11.00 -45.89
CA GLY A 164 -16.48 -10.55 -46.52
C GLY A 164 -16.29 -9.53 -47.65
N SER A 165 -15.27 -8.67 -47.55
CA SER A 165 -15.12 -7.51 -48.46
C SER A 165 -14.40 -7.86 -49.75
N VAL A 166 -13.51 -8.85 -49.76
CA VAL A 166 -12.80 -9.26 -50.99
C VAL A 166 -13.76 -9.84 -52.05
N ILE A 167 -14.88 -10.45 -51.62
CA ILE A 167 -15.92 -10.96 -52.54
C ILE A 167 -16.85 -9.82 -53.03
N GLY A 168 -17.09 -8.79 -52.22
CA GLY A 168 -17.95 -7.65 -52.55
C GLY A 168 -17.26 -6.46 -53.25
N ALA A 169 -15.93 -6.37 -53.21
CA ALA A 169 -15.14 -5.25 -53.72
C ALA A 169 -15.19 -5.02 -55.24
N ARG A 170 -15.90 -5.87 -55.99
CA ARG A 170 -16.16 -5.68 -57.43
C ARG A 170 -17.37 -4.77 -57.74
N GLN A 171 -18.05 -4.21 -56.73
CA GLN A 171 -19.22 -3.35 -56.92
C GLN A 171 -19.07 -1.94 -56.30
N PRO A 172 -19.73 -0.89 -56.84
CA PRO A 172 -19.39 0.53 -56.67
C PRO A 172 -19.71 1.16 -55.29
N PHE A 173 -19.78 0.39 -54.21
CA PHE A 173 -20.24 0.84 -52.88
C PHE A 173 -19.12 1.31 -51.92
N ALA A 174 -17.96 1.72 -52.44
CA ALA A 174 -16.79 2.11 -51.63
C ALA A 174 -17.05 3.26 -50.63
N ALA A 175 -17.98 4.17 -50.93
CA ALA A 175 -18.34 5.25 -50.01
C ALA A 175 -19.07 4.75 -48.75
N SER A 176 -19.99 3.79 -48.87
CA SER A 176 -20.72 3.23 -47.73
C SER A 176 -19.83 2.35 -46.84
N ALA A 177 -18.90 1.62 -47.46
CA ALA A 177 -17.89 0.83 -46.74
C ALA A 177 -16.92 1.74 -45.96
N ARG A 178 -16.54 2.88 -46.55
CA ARG A 178 -15.69 3.88 -45.89
C ARG A 178 -16.35 4.48 -44.65
N VAL A 179 -17.62 4.87 -44.72
CA VAL A 179 -18.36 5.39 -43.54
C VAL A 179 -18.47 4.32 -42.44
N LYS A 180 -18.69 3.05 -42.80
CA LYS A 180 -18.70 1.95 -41.83
C LYS A 180 -17.34 1.76 -41.14
N LEU A 181 -16.25 1.86 -41.89
CA LEU A 181 -14.88 1.80 -41.36
C LEU A 181 -14.57 3.01 -40.45
N GLU A 182 -14.99 4.21 -40.85
CA GLU A 182 -14.81 5.44 -40.04
C GLU A 182 -15.59 5.35 -38.72
N ASN A 183 -16.85 4.88 -38.73
CA ASN A 183 -17.65 4.66 -37.53
C ASN A 183 -17.05 3.59 -36.61
N ALA A 184 -16.54 2.49 -37.18
CA ALA A 184 -15.87 1.44 -36.40
C ALA A 184 -14.58 1.98 -35.76
N ALA A 185 -13.77 2.73 -36.51
CA ALA A 185 -12.55 3.35 -36.00
C ALA A 185 -12.84 4.34 -34.86
N GLN A 186 -13.92 5.14 -34.97
CA GLN A 186 -14.36 6.02 -33.89
C GLN A 186 -14.82 5.23 -32.66
N ALA A 187 -15.71 4.24 -32.83
CA ALA A 187 -16.23 3.46 -31.71
C ALA A 187 -15.13 2.72 -30.93
N TYR A 188 -14.13 2.15 -31.63
CA TYR A 188 -12.99 1.53 -30.97
C TYR A 188 -12.03 2.56 -30.36
N GLY A 189 -11.84 3.71 -31.02
CA GLY A 189 -11.10 4.84 -30.46
C GLY A 189 -11.67 5.32 -29.14
N ASP A 190 -12.99 5.43 -29.04
CA ASP A 190 -13.70 5.83 -27.81
C ASP A 190 -13.50 4.79 -26.70
N ARG A 191 -13.65 3.49 -27.00
CA ARG A 191 -13.43 2.41 -26.01
C ARG A 191 -11.99 2.36 -25.48
N LEU A 192 -11.01 2.53 -26.37
CA LEU A 192 -9.59 2.63 -26.00
C LEU A 192 -9.32 3.86 -25.13
N TYR A 193 -9.97 4.98 -25.44
CA TYR A 193 -9.83 6.21 -24.68
C TYR A 193 -10.45 6.08 -23.27
N GLU A 194 -11.66 5.53 -23.15
CA GLU A 194 -12.35 5.30 -21.88
C GLU A 194 -11.56 4.41 -20.92
N GLN A 195 -10.87 3.41 -21.47
CA GLN A 195 -10.12 2.44 -20.67
C GLN A 195 -8.69 2.89 -20.36
N ARG A 196 -8.24 4.02 -20.92
CA ARG A 196 -6.93 4.59 -20.63
C ARG A 196 -6.80 4.83 -19.14
N TYR A 197 -5.82 4.19 -18.52
CA TYR A 197 -5.51 4.47 -17.12
C TYR A 197 -4.89 5.87 -17.00
N VAL A 198 -5.54 6.73 -16.23
CA VAL A 198 -4.99 8.03 -15.82
C VAL A 198 -4.68 7.88 -14.34
N ALA A 199 -3.41 7.91 -13.99
CA ALA A 199 -3.01 7.87 -12.59
C ALA A 199 -3.63 9.08 -11.86
N PRO A 200 -4.17 8.90 -10.65
CA PRO A 200 -4.64 10.02 -9.86
C PRO A 200 -3.50 11.04 -9.70
N ALA A 201 -3.78 12.30 -10.04
CA ALA A 201 -2.78 13.35 -10.01
C ALA A 201 -2.38 13.64 -8.55
N GLY A 202 -1.18 13.21 -8.17
CA GLY A 202 -0.41 13.79 -7.07
C GLY A 202 -0.16 12.88 -5.87
N ARG A 203 1.09 12.43 -5.73
CA ARG A 203 2.08 13.02 -4.81
C ARG A 203 3.42 12.33 -5.12
N GLN A 204 4.26 12.99 -5.93
CA GLN A 204 5.67 12.60 -6.03
C GLN A 204 6.29 12.76 -4.62
N PRO A 205 7.23 11.89 -4.23
CA PRO A 205 7.92 12.02 -2.94
C PRO A 205 8.59 13.38 -2.77
#